data_AF-A0A034WKT5-F1
#
_entry.id   AF-A0A034WKT5-F1
#
_cell.length_a   1.000
_cell.length_b   1.000
_cell.length_c   1.000
_cell.angle_alpha   90.00
_cell.angle_beta   90.00
_cell.angle_gamma   90.00
#
_symmetry.space_group_name_H-M   'P 1'
#
loop_
_entity.id
_entity.type
_entity.pdbx_description
1 polymer ?
#
loop_
_entity_poly.entity_id
_entity_poly.type
_entity_poly.pdbx_seq_one_letter_code
_entity_poly.pdbx_strand_id
1 'polypeptide(L)'
;KKIYSIGKSKNPRCFKGKIIPFPYYFQGKAWMVSSLWTNILKEFDRDMIKQNRKVVLFIDNAPCHKVTDLVLENVKIEFLPANTTSILQPLDQGIIHAFKVYFRQILVRKQLLAIEKGLSNKDFVKSISILDAQTFAKRSWWLVKKETIENCFRKAGFFIENNSSDVVEEVIDVTIDPTEFKEYVNCDKELECFGTLTEDEIVSSILDGKSSEASSEENSQDECNNVHPP
;
A
#
# COMPACT_ATOMS: atom_id res chain seq x y z
N LYS A 1 -0.84 -11.01 -5.06
CA LYS A 1 -0.53 -10.23 -3.83
C LYS A 1 -1.19 -8.86 -3.96
N LYS A 2 -1.77 -8.29 -2.89
CA LYS A 2 -2.43 -6.97 -2.94
C LYS A 2 -1.57 -5.92 -2.22
N ILE A 3 -1.68 -4.66 -2.64
CA ILE A 3 -1.05 -3.49 -2.03
C ILE A 3 -1.96 -2.28 -2.29
N TYR A 4 -1.97 -1.33 -1.38
CA TYR A 4 -2.73 -0.09 -1.45
C TYR A 4 -1.81 1.08 -1.08
N SER A 5 -2.16 2.28 -1.48
CA SER A 5 -1.47 3.51 -1.04
C SER A 5 -2.47 4.55 -0.57
N ILE A 6 -2.04 5.38 0.36
CA ILE A 6 -2.79 6.52 0.86
C ILE A 6 -1.96 7.77 0.57
N GLY A 7 -2.59 8.86 0.14
CA GLY A 7 -1.91 10.13 -0.02
C GLY A 7 -2.80 11.34 0.26
N LYS A 8 -2.15 12.51 0.28
CA LYS A 8 -2.77 13.79 0.70
C LYS A 8 -3.64 14.47 -0.32
N SER A 9 -3.69 14.01 -1.57
CA SER A 9 -4.45 14.68 -2.63
C SER A 9 -5.53 13.76 -3.14
N LYS A 10 -6.80 14.21 -3.13
CA LYS A 10 -7.92 13.42 -3.68
C LYS A 10 -7.68 13.00 -5.13
N ASN A 11 -7.11 13.91 -5.93
CA ASN A 11 -6.83 13.69 -7.34
C ASN A 11 -5.41 14.18 -7.69
N PRO A 12 -4.36 13.38 -7.46
CA PRO A 12 -3.00 13.75 -7.82
C PRO A 12 -2.88 14.04 -9.31
N ARG A 13 -2.29 15.19 -9.70
CA ARG A 13 -2.19 15.58 -11.12
C ARG A 13 -1.51 14.55 -12.00
N CYS A 14 -0.53 13.83 -11.46
CA CYS A 14 0.19 12.77 -12.18
C CYS A 14 -0.67 11.56 -12.55
N PHE A 15 -1.88 11.43 -11.98
CA PHE A 15 -2.82 10.34 -12.29
C PHE A 15 -3.70 10.64 -13.50
N LYS A 16 -3.82 11.90 -13.91
CA LYS A 16 -4.72 12.31 -14.99
C LYS A 16 -4.37 11.60 -16.30
N GLY A 17 -5.30 10.79 -16.81
CA GLY A 17 -5.14 10.04 -18.07
C GLY A 17 -4.08 8.93 -17.99
N LYS A 18 -3.73 8.46 -16.79
CA LYS A 18 -2.77 7.38 -16.57
C LYS A 18 -3.43 6.16 -15.94
N ILE A 19 -2.86 4.99 -16.22
CA ILE A 19 -3.26 3.74 -15.55
C ILE A 19 -2.58 3.71 -14.18
N ILE A 20 -3.38 3.62 -13.13
CA ILE A 20 -2.88 3.62 -11.75
C ILE A 20 -2.47 2.19 -11.36
N PRO A 21 -1.23 1.96 -10.89
CA PRO A 21 -0.69 0.62 -10.67
C PRO A 21 -1.50 -0.27 -9.70
N PHE A 22 -2.08 0.33 -8.67
CA PHE A 22 -2.91 -0.30 -7.63
C PHE A 22 -3.77 0.77 -6.92
N PRO A 23 -4.79 0.39 -6.11
CA PRO A 23 -5.73 1.36 -5.56
C PRO A 23 -5.07 2.44 -4.70
N TYR A 24 -5.56 3.67 -4.86
CA TYR A 24 -5.12 4.85 -4.15
C TYR A 24 -6.27 5.43 -3.35
N TYR A 25 -6.00 5.73 -2.08
CA TYR A 25 -6.95 6.36 -1.18
C TYR A 25 -6.44 7.73 -0.78
N PHE A 26 -7.39 8.63 -0.52
CA PHE A 26 -7.09 9.97 -0.06
C PHE A 26 -7.35 10.09 1.44
N GLN A 27 -6.39 10.69 2.13
CA GLN A 27 -6.51 11.16 3.51
C GLN A 27 -5.62 12.39 3.65
N GLY A 28 -6.10 13.50 4.21
CA GLY A 28 -5.38 14.78 4.30
C GLY A 28 -4.00 14.68 4.97
N LYS A 29 -3.85 13.77 5.93
CA LYS A 29 -2.56 13.44 6.57
C LYS A 29 -1.79 12.28 5.94
N ALA A 30 -2.39 11.56 4.99
CA ALA A 30 -1.87 10.35 4.37
C ALA A 30 -1.59 9.19 5.36
N TRP A 31 -2.37 9.10 6.43
CA TRP A 31 -2.30 8.00 7.40
C TRP A 31 -3.49 7.05 7.25
N MET A 32 -3.33 5.82 7.76
CA MET A 32 -4.44 4.89 7.92
C MET A 32 -5.37 5.35 9.06
N VAL A 33 -6.69 5.34 8.80
CA VAL A 33 -7.75 5.66 9.76
C VAL A 33 -8.83 4.57 9.74
N SER A 34 -9.60 4.43 10.81
CA SER A 34 -10.57 3.32 10.97
C SER A 34 -11.64 3.26 9.88
N SER A 35 -12.13 4.40 9.41
CA SER A 35 -13.11 4.47 8.32
C SER A 35 -12.56 3.92 7.01
N LEU A 36 -11.32 4.29 6.68
CA LEU A 36 -10.63 3.81 5.49
C LEU A 36 -10.31 2.32 5.59
N TRP A 37 -9.82 1.88 6.75
CA TRP A 37 -9.57 0.47 7.02
C TRP A 37 -10.85 -0.38 6.88
N THR A 38 -11.98 0.12 7.38
CA THR A 38 -13.30 -0.51 7.23
C THR A 38 -13.67 -0.71 5.76
N ASN A 39 -13.45 0.32 4.93
CA ASN A 39 -13.75 0.23 3.49
C ASN A 39 -12.86 -0.81 2.79
N ILE A 40 -11.56 -0.80 3.10
CA ILE A 40 -10.60 -1.79 2.57
C ILE A 40 -10.99 -3.21 2.97
N LEU A 41 -11.43 -3.43 4.22
CA LEU A 41 -11.89 -4.73 4.69
C LEU A 41 -13.15 -5.21 3.97
N LYS A 42 -14.14 -4.32 3.77
CA LYS A 42 -15.36 -4.65 3.01
C LYS A 42 -15.05 -5.01 1.55
N GLU A 43 -14.11 -4.29 0.92
CA GLU A 43 -13.64 -4.63 -0.43
C GLU A 43 -12.93 -5.97 -0.46
N PHE A 44 -12.06 -6.22 0.51
CA PHE A 44 -11.34 -7.48 0.61
C PHE A 44 -12.28 -8.66 0.82
N ASP A 45 -13.28 -8.53 1.69
CA ASP A 45 -14.30 -9.55 1.93
C ASP A 45 -15.14 -9.84 0.69
N ARG A 46 -15.59 -8.81 -0.04
CA ARG A 46 -16.28 -8.99 -1.33
C ARG A 46 -15.45 -9.80 -2.32
N ASP A 47 -14.13 -9.57 -2.36
CA ASP A 47 -13.25 -10.33 -3.25
C ASP A 47 -13.06 -11.78 -2.78
N MET A 48 -13.06 -12.03 -1.47
CA MET A 48 -13.03 -13.38 -0.90
C MET A 48 -14.35 -14.13 -1.16
N ILE A 49 -15.50 -13.46 -1.10
CA ILE A 49 -16.81 -13.99 -1.50
C ILE A 49 -16.81 -14.40 -2.97
N LYS A 50 -16.38 -13.51 -3.88
CA LYS A 50 -16.29 -13.82 -5.32
C LYS A 50 -15.37 -15.00 -5.62
N GLN A 51 -14.33 -15.19 -4.82
CA GLN A 51 -13.40 -16.32 -4.94
C GLN A 51 -13.89 -17.59 -4.24
N ASN A 52 -15.06 -17.56 -3.59
CA ASN A 52 -15.57 -18.61 -2.72
C ASN A 52 -14.51 -19.10 -1.70
N ARG A 53 -13.79 -18.15 -1.11
CA ARG A 53 -12.64 -18.42 -0.24
C ARG A 53 -12.88 -17.81 1.13
N LYS A 54 -12.73 -18.62 2.19
CA LYS A 54 -12.72 -18.14 3.58
C LYS A 54 -11.28 -17.97 4.07
N VAL A 55 -11.01 -16.88 4.78
CA VAL A 55 -9.67 -16.53 5.27
C VAL A 55 -9.70 -15.97 6.69
N VAL A 56 -8.60 -16.15 7.40
CA VAL A 56 -8.30 -15.42 8.64
C VAL A 56 -7.25 -14.35 8.33
N LEU A 57 -7.50 -13.12 8.79
CA LEU A 57 -6.60 -11.99 8.65
C LEU A 57 -6.04 -11.61 10.02
N PHE A 58 -4.75 -11.84 10.23
CA PHE A 58 -4.04 -11.45 11.44
C PHE A 58 -3.53 -10.01 11.32
N ILE A 59 -3.84 -9.17 12.31
CA ILE A 59 -3.45 -7.75 12.34
C ILE A 59 -2.92 -7.33 13.71
N ASP A 60 -2.11 -6.27 13.74
CA ASP A 60 -1.67 -5.65 14.99
C ASP A 60 -2.80 -4.91 15.72
N ASN A 61 -2.48 -4.41 16.91
CA ASN A 61 -3.42 -3.68 17.76
C ASN A 61 -3.45 -2.17 17.50
N ALA A 62 -3.05 -1.69 16.32
CA ALA A 62 -3.10 -0.27 16.00
C ALA A 62 -4.53 0.29 16.20
N PRO A 63 -4.70 1.52 16.70
CA PRO A 63 -6.02 2.09 16.97
C PRO A 63 -6.96 2.08 15.76
N CYS A 64 -6.43 2.32 14.56
CA CYS A 64 -7.21 2.33 13.32
C CYS A 64 -7.78 0.95 12.94
N HIS A 65 -7.21 -0.14 13.47
CA HIS A 65 -7.66 -1.49 13.21
C HIS A 65 -8.82 -1.95 14.09
N LYS A 66 -9.07 -1.25 15.22
CA LYS A 66 -10.10 -1.57 16.20
C LYS A 66 -11.46 -1.00 15.78
N VAL A 67 -12.08 -1.61 14.77
CA VAL A 67 -13.40 -1.23 14.28
C VAL A 67 -14.46 -2.03 15.02
N THR A 68 -15.33 -1.36 15.80
CA THR A 68 -16.53 -1.97 16.38
C THR A 68 -17.61 -2.07 15.30
N ASP A 69 -18.43 -3.13 15.33
CA ASP A 69 -19.62 -3.28 14.48
C ASP A 69 -19.39 -3.59 12.99
N LEU A 70 -18.18 -4.00 12.60
CA LEU A 70 -17.92 -4.50 11.25
C LEU A 70 -18.19 -6.01 11.18
N VAL A 71 -19.20 -6.39 10.38
CA VAL A 71 -19.51 -7.79 10.05
C VAL A 71 -18.98 -8.10 8.65
N LEU A 72 -18.18 -9.17 8.54
CA LEU A 72 -17.62 -9.70 7.31
C LEU A 72 -18.05 -11.16 7.14
N GLU A 73 -18.25 -11.62 5.91
CA GLU A 73 -18.81 -12.95 5.65
C GLU A 73 -17.72 -14.03 5.52
N ASN A 74 -16.67 -13.75 4.75
CA ASN A 74 -15.62 -14.71 4.40
C ASN A 74 -14.26 -14.36 5.00
N VAL A 75 -14.10 -13.18 5.58
CA VAL A 75 -12.90 -12.74 6.28
C VAL A 75 -13.14 -12.71 7.79
N LYS A 76 -12.41 -13.55 8.53
CA LYS A 76 -12.33 -13.45 9.99
C LYS A 76 -11.11 -12.63 10.37
N ILE A 77 -11.26 -11.65 11.25
CA ILE A 77 -10.14 -10.86 11.76
C ILE A 77 -9.70 -11.43 13.10
N GLU A 78 -8.39 -11.59 13.28
CA GLU A 78 -7.77 -11.98 14.54
C GLU A 78 -6.67 -10.97 14.89
N PHE A 79 -6.66 -10.50 16.14
CA PHE A 79 -5.63 -9.57 16.60
C PHE A 79 -4.46 -10.37 17.18
N LEU A 80 -3.25 -9.97 16.80
CA LEU A 80 -2.03 -10.49 17.44
C LEU A 80 -2.00 -10.06 18.92
N PRO A 81 -1.36 -10.84 19.81
CA PRO A 81 -1.18 -10.41 21.20
C PRO A 81 -0.46 -9.06 21.29
N ALA A 82 -0.81 -8.24 22.28
CA ALA A 82 -0.17 -6.95 22.48
C ALA A 82 1.36 -7.09 22.66
N ASN A 83 2.12 -6.13 22.13
CA ASN A 83 3.60 -6.08 22.22
C ASN A 83 4.35 -7.26 21.59
N THR A 84 3.70 -8.03 20.71
CA THR A 84 4.34 -9.16 20.01
C THR A 84 4.64 -8.90 18.55
N THR A 85 4.38 -7.69 18.04
CA THR A 85 4.51 -7.33 16.62
C THR A 85 5.85 -7.75 16.02
N SER A 86 6.97 -7.46 16.68
CA SER A 86 8.30 -7.83 16.20
C SER A 86 8.57 -9.34 16.12
N ILE A 87 7.74 -10.17 16.77
CA ILE A 87 7.91 -11.62 16.87
C ILE A 87 6.84 -12.35 16.05
N LEU A 88 5.58 -11.98 16.21
CA LEU A 88 4.44 -12.71 15.63
C LEU A 88 3.89 -12.09 14.35
N GLN A 89 4.29 -10.89 13.96
CA GLN A 89 3.81 -10.28 12.72
C GLN A 89 4.68 -10.71 11.53
N PRO A 90 4.16 -11.49 10.57
CA PRO A 90 4.95 -11.95 9.43
C PRO A 90 5.50 -10.81 8.57
N LEU A 91 4.77 -9.69 8.50
CA LEU A 91 5.24 -8.50 7.78
C LEU A 91 6.58 -7.99 8.34
N ASP A 92 6.75 -8.04 9.66
CA ASP A 92 7.98 -7.62 10.35
C ASP A 92 9.05 -8.71 10.39
N GLN A 93 8.71 -9.96 10.05
CA GLN A 93 9.67 -11.07 9.96
C GLN A 93 10.54 -11.08 8.70
N GLY A 94 10.52 -10.01 7.91
CA GLY A 94 11.40 -9.83 6.75
C GLY A 94 10.70 -9.40 5.47
N ILE A 95 9.36 -9.49 5.41
CA ILE A 95 8.59 -9.08 4.21
C ILE A 95 8.75 -7.57 3.96
N ILE A 96 8.56 -6.74 4.98
CA ILE A 96 8.75 -5.28 4.87
C ILE A 96 10.20 -4.95 4.50
N HIS A 97 11.17 -5.61 5.14
CA HIS A 97 12.59 -5.40 4.84
C HIS A 97 12.91 -5.73 3.37
N ALA A 98 12.50 -6.91 2.88
CA ALA A 98 12.69 -7.31 1.49
C ALA A 98 12.03 -6.33 0.51
N PHE A 99 10.80 -5.90 0.81
CA PHE A 99 10.11 -4.88 0.01
C PHE A 99 10.90 -3.56 -0.04
N LYS A 100 11.39 -3.06 1.10
CA LYS A 100 12.18 -1.82 1.20
C LYS A 100 13.49 -1.93 0.42
N VAL A 101 14.19 -3.06 0.52
CA VAL A 101 15.41 -3.33 -0.26
C VAL A 101 15.13 -3.18 -1.76
N TYR A 102 14.12 -3.87 -2.29
CA TYR A 102 13.80 -3.79 -3.72
C TYR A 102 13.36 -2.38 -4.15
N PHE A 103 12.58 -1.69 -3.31
CA PHE A 103 12.17 -0.31 -3.59
C PHE A 103 13.38 0.62 -3.70
N ARG A 104 14.31 0.53 -2.75
CA ARG A 104 15.51 1.35 -2.69
C ARG A 104 16.51 1.03 -3.79
N GLN A 105 16.64 -0.24 -4.18
CA GLN A 105 17.42 -0.63 -5.35
C GLN A 105 16.89 0.00 -6.65
N ILE A 106 15.56 0.03 -6.82
CA ILE A 106 14.93 0.69 -7.98
C ILE A 106 15.23 2.20 -7.93
N LEU A 107 15.08 2.81 -6.76
CA LEU A 107 15.31 4.23 -6.56
C LEU A 107 16.75 4.65 -6.86
N VAL A 108 17.74 3.93 -6.34
CA VAL A 108 19.18 4.16 -6.59
C VAL A 108 19.50 3.99 -8.07
N ARG A 109 19.00 2.95 -8.74
CA ARG A 109 19.19 2.78 -10.18
C ARG A 109 18.62 3.94 -11.00
N LYS A 110 17.43 4.43 -10.63
CA LYS A 110 16.82 5.60 -11.28
C LYS A 110 17.61 6.88 -11.03
N GLN A 111 18.17 7.03 -9.83
CA GLN A 111 19.02 8.16 -9.47
C GLN A 111 20.32 8.17 -10.27
N LEU A 112 21.00 7.03 -10.41
CA LEU A 112 22.21 6.90 -11.24
C LEU A 112 21.94 7.31 -12.70
N LEU A 113 20.85 6.79 -13.28
CA LEU A 113 20.43 7.18 -14.64
C LEU A 113 20.09 8.67 -14.77
N ALA A 114 19.61 9.30 -13.71
CA ALA A 114 19.33 10.73 -13.70
C ALA A 114 20.63 11.55 -13.66
N ILE A 115 21.60 11.12 -12.85
CA ILE A 115 22.94 11.73 -12.74
C ILE A 115 23.67 11.62 -14.09
N GLU A 116 23.63 10.47 -14.75
CA GLU A 116 24.20 10.28 -16.10
C GLU A 116 23.58 11.22 -17.13
N LYS A 117 22.32 11.63 -16.92
CA LYS A 117 21.60 12.61 -17.75
C LYS A 117 21.81 14.06 -17.30
N GLY A 118 22.70 14.30 -16.32
CA GLY A 118 23.04 15.62 -15.82
C GLY A 118 22.05 16.20 -14.82
N LEU A 119 21.10 15.42 -14.27
CA LEU A 119 20.21 15.89 -13.20
C LEU A 119 20.94 15.85 -11.86
N SER A 120 20.77 16.90 -11.06
CA SER A 120 21.20 16.88 -9.66
C SER A 120 20.35 15.89 -8.85
N ASN A 121 20.90 15.37 -7.76
CA ASN A 121 20.15 14.52 -6.83
C ASN A 121 18.88 15.22 -6.31
N LYS A 122 18.99 16.52 -5.98
CA LYS A 122 17.86 17.33 -5.50
C LYS A 122 16.72 17.40 -6.53
N ASP A 123 17.06 17.57 -7.81
CA ASP A 123 16.06 17.65 -8.88
C ASP A 123 15.47 16.29 -9.19
N PHE A 124 16.28 15.23 -9.15
CA PHE A 124 15.80 13.86 -9.26
C PHE A 124 14.74 13.55 -8.19
N VAL A 125 15.05 13.79 -6.91
CA VAL A 125 14.10 13.50 -5.81
C VAL A 125 12.79 14.28 -5.98
N LYS A 126 12.86 15.55 -6.41
CA LYS A 126 11.67 16.37 -6.68
C LYS A 126 10.86 15.90 -7.89
N SER A 127 11.50 15.22 -8.85
CA SER A 127 10.84 14.73 -10.06
C SER A 127 9.97 13.49 -9.81
N ILE A 128 10.21 12.76 -8.72
CA ILE A 128 9.48 11.54 -8.41
C ILE A 128 8.05 11.88 -8.01
N SER A 129 7.10 11.47 -8.85
CA SER A 129 5.68 11.60 -8.56
C SER A 129 5.16 10.43 -7.72
N ILE A 130 3.96 10.57 -7.14
CA ILE A 130 3.29 9.45 -6.46
C ILE A 130 2.99 8.30 -7.43
N LEU A 131 2.79 8.58 -8.73
CA LEU A 131 2.63 7.54 -9.75
C LEU A 131 3.93 6.73 -9.94
N ASP A 132 5.07 7.40 -9.94
CA ASP A 132 6.38 6.74 -9.99
C ASP A 132 6.59 5.90 -8.74
N ALA A 133 6.31 6.45 -7.55
CA ALA A 133 6.40 5.74 -6.29
C ALA A 133 5.50 4.48 -6.25
N GLN A 134 4.25 4.58 -6.72
CA GLN A 134 3.37 3.41 -6.87
C GLN A 134 3.93 2.40 -7.86
N THR A 135 4.51 2.86 -8.97
CA THR A 135 5.11 1.96 -9.96
C THR A 135 6.29 1.20 -9.36
N PHE A 136 7.15 1.88 -8.60
CA PHE A 136 8.27 1.27 -7.89
C PHE A 136 7.78 0.28 -6.83
N ALA A 137 6.80 0.68 -6.01
CA ALA A 137 6.20 -0.17 -4.99
C ALA A 137 5.57 -1.43 -5.59
N LYS A 138 4.83 -1.31 -6.70
CA LYS A 138 4.24 -2.47 -7.40
C LYS A 138 5.33 -3.45 -7.84
N ARG A 139 6.42 -2.93 -8.42
CA ARG A 139 7.54 -3.76 -8.86
C ARG A 139 8.24 -4.42 -7.68
N SER A 140 8.54 -3.68 -6.61
CA SER A 140 9.15 -4.22 -5.39
C SER A 140 8.30 -5.32 -4.77
N TRP A 141 6.99 -5.13 -4.70
CA TRP A 141 6.09 -6.12 -4.13
C TRP A 141 6.03 -7.42 -4.95
N TRP A 142 6.13 -7.30 -6.27
CA TRP A 142 6.22 -8.44 -7.16
C TRP A 142 7.56 -9.18 -7.05
N LEU A 143 8.66 -8.46 -6.75
CA LEU A 143 9.99 -9.04 -6.56
C LEU A 143 10.17 -9.77 -5.23
N VAL A 144 9.44 -9.39 -4.18
CA VAL A 144 9.38 -10.21 -2.95
C VAL A 144 8.95 -11.62 -3.37
N LYS A 145 9.74 -12.63 -3.04
CA LYS A 145 9.46 -14.00 -3.47
C LYS A 145 8.34 -14.65 -2.65
N LYS A 146 7.82 -15.78 -3.12
CA LYS A 146 6.79 -16.54 -2.37
C LYS A 146 7.43 -17.19 -1.14
N GLU A 147 8.62 -17.75 -1.33
CA GLU A 147 9.45 -18.42 -0.34
C GLU A 147 9.80 -17.49 0.81
N THR A 148 10.13 -16.22 0.52
CA THR A 148 10.34 -15.19 1.55
C THR A 148 9.10 -15.04 2.43
N ILE A 149 7.91 -14.94 1.82
CA ILE A 149 6.66 -14.79 2.56
C ILE A 149 6.42 -16.03 3.43
N GLU A 150 6.51 -17.23 2.86
CA GLU A 150 6.30 -18.49 3.59
C GLU A 150 7.27 -18.62 4.77
N ASN A 151 8.55 -18.30 4.57
CA ASN A 151 9.56 -18.32 5.64
C ASN A 151 9.27 -17.29 6.74
N CYS A 152 8.80 -16.08 6.39
CA CYS A 152 8.42 -15.07 7.37
C CYS A 152 7.19 -15.51 8.19
N PHE A 153 6.21 -16.15 7.56
CA PHE A 153 5.07 -16.75 8.27
C PHE A 153 5.53 -17.88 9.20
N ARG A 154 6.40 -18.78 8.71
CA ARG A 154 6.99 -19.85 9.53
C ARG A 154 7.71 -19.30 10.75
N LYS A 155 8.55 -18.28 10.55
CA LYS A 155 9.30 -17.60 11.62
C LYS A 155 8.39 -16.91 12.64
N ALA A 156 7.25 -16.39 12.18
CA ALA A 156 6.21 -15.82 13.04
C ALA A 156 5.35 -16.86 13.77
N GLY A 157 5.63 -18.16 13.61
CA GLY A 157 4.92 -19.23 14.29
C GLY A 157 3.79 -19.87 13.48
N PHE A 158 3.57 -19.45 12.24
CA PHE A 158 2.57 -20.05 11.35
C PHE A 158 3.19 -21.23 10.60
N PHE A 159 3.18 -22.40 11.23
CA PHE A 159 3.64 -23.65 10.63
C PHE A 159 2.46 -24.41 10.02
N ILE A 160 2.68 -24.95 8.83
CA ILE A 160 1.91 -26.10 8.34
C ILE A 160 2.82 -27.29 8.64
N GLU A 161 2.38 -28.25 9.46
CA GLU A 161 3.16 -29.46 9.75
C GLU A 161 3.49 -30.17 8.44
N ASN A 162 4.73 -30.00 7.97
CA ASN A 162 5.42 -30.83 7.00
C ASN A 162 6.92 -30.55 7.13
N ASN A 163 7.69 -31.64 7.23
CA ASN A 163 9.05 -31.71 7.75
C ASN A 163 10.02 -30.57 7.37
N SER A 164 10.79 -30.19 8.40
CA SER A 164 11.88 -29.22 8.46
C SER A 164 12.75 -29.10 7.21
N SER A 165 13.05 -27.86 6.82
CA SER A 165 14.29 -27.52 6.13
C SER A 165 14.74 -26.12 6.57
N ASP A 166 16.02 -26.03 6.88
CA ASP A 166 16.69 -24.88 7.47
C ASP A 166 16.61 -23.61 6.62
N VAL A 167 16.64 -22.49 7.33
CA VAL A 167 16.54 -21.13 6.79
C VAL A 167 17.88 -20.75 6.13
N VAL A 168 17.88 -20.55 4.82
CA VAL A 168 18.93 -19.80 4.13
C VAL A 168 18.50 -18.35 3.99
N GLU A 169 19.24 -17.46 4.66
CA GLU A 169 19.12 -16.02 4.49
C GLU A 169 19.66 -15.66 3.09
N GLU A 170 18.77 -15.30 2.16
CA GLU A 170 19.18 -14.95 0.80
C GLU A 170 19.83 -13.56 0.82
N VAL A 171 21.16 -13.52 0.77
CA VAL A 171 21.94 -12.28 0.67
C VAL A 171 21.70 -11.69 -0.72
N ILE A 172 21.02 -10.54 -0.75
CA ILE A 172 20.82 -9.79 -1.99
C ILE A 172 22.14 -9.10 -2.31
N ASP A 173 22.85 -9.62 -3.32
CA ASP A 173 24.11 -9.06 -3.80
C ASP A 173 23.91 -7.64 -4.35
N VAL A 174 24.42 -6.66 -3.62
CA VAL A 174 24.52 -5.26 -4.04
C VAL A 174 25.95 -4.84 -3.81
N THR A 175 26.63 -4.38 -4.86
CA THR A 175 28.00 -3.85 -4.85
C THR A 175 28.09 -2.46 -4.22
N ILE A 176 27.51 -2.29 -3.03
CA ILE A 176 27.58 -1.12 -2.15
C ILE A 176 28.04 -1.65 -0.79
N ASP A 177 28.77 -0.86 0.01
CA ASP A 177 29.06 -1.23 1.39
C ASP A 177 27.77 -1.73 2.08
N PRO A 178 27.69 -3.02 2.47
CA PRO A 178 26.47 -3.60 3.02
C PRO A 178 25.94 -2.85 4.24
N THR A 179 26.82 -2.17 4.98
CA THR A 179 26.48 -1.42 6.19
C THR A 179 25.71 -0.14 5.83
N GLU A 180 26.27 0.68 4.94
CA GLU A 180 25.64 1.93 4.50
C GLU A 180 24.30 1.68 3.79
N PHE A 181 24.23 0.63 2.96
CA PHE A 181 22.96 0.28 2.31
C PHE A 181 21.90 -0.18 3.31
N LYS A 182 22.30 -0.89 4.37
CA LYS A 182 21.36 -1.32 5.43
C LYS A 182 20.83 -0.15 6.25
N GLU A 183 21.67 0.84 6.55
CA GLU A 183 21.22 2.09 7.18
C GLU A 183 20.26 2.84 6.27
N TYR A 184 20.59 2.97 4.98
CA TYR A 184 19.71 3.56 3.98
C TYR A 184 18.36 2.82 3.92
N VAL A 185 18.37 1.48 3.96
CA VAL A 185 17.14 0.65 3.97
C VAL A 185 16.22 0.99 5.13
N ASN A 186 16.79 1.28 6.29
CA ASN A 186 16.06 1.46 7.54
C ASN A 186 15.85 2.93 7.93
N CYS A 187 16.16 3.89 7.06
CA CYS A 187 16.08 5.33 7.40
C CYS A 187 14.68 5.82 7.78
N ASP A 188 13.63 5.07 7.45
CA ASP A 188 12.21 5.38 7.68
C ASP A 188 11.57 4.48 8.76
N LYS A 189 12.38 3.79 9.57
CA LYS A 189 11.88 2.81 10.55
C LYS A 189 10.98 3.41 11.64
N GLU A 190 11.16 4.68 11.98
CA GLU A 190 10.44 5.38 13.07
C GLU A 190 9.26 6.21 12.58
N LEU A 191 8.87 6.10 11.30
CA LEU A 191 7.82 6.94 10.73
C LEU A 191 6.42 6.39 11.05
N GLU A 192 5.62 7.17 11.77
CA GLU A 192 4.21 6.84 12.03
C GLU A 192 3.36 6.90 10.75
N CYS A 193 2.58 5.84 10.51
CA CYS A 193 1.76 5.68 9.31
C CYS A 193 0.25 5.57 9.59
N PHE A 194 -0.17 5.68 10.84
CA PHE A 194 -1.55 5.55 11.30
C PHE A 194 -1.84 6.56 12.40
N GLY A 195 -3.11 6.93 12.57
CA GLY A 195 -3.52 7.87 13.62
C GLY A 195 -5.03 8.00 13.73
N THR A 196 -5.49 8.73 14.74
CA THR A 196 -6.89 9.12 14.91
C THR A 196 -7.13 10.49 14.27
N LEU A 197 -8.29 10.66 13.63
CA LEU A 197 -8.72 11.97 13.13
C LEU A 197 -9.04 12.88 14.30
N THR A 198 -8.65 14.15 14.22
CA THR A 198 -9.17 15.18 15.12
C THR A 198 -10.61 15.56 14.74
N GLU A 199 -11.34 16.20 15.65
CA GLU A 199 -12.72 16.67 15.38
C GLU A 199 -12.79 17.59 14.16
N ASP A 200 -11.83 18.52 14.02
CA ASP A 200 -11.72 19.41 12.86
C ASP A 200 -11.50 18.64 11.54
N GLU A 201 -10.74 17.54 11.60
CA GLU A 201 -10.48 16.68 10.45
C GLU A 201 -11.71 15.86 10.06
N ILE A 202 -12.52 15.46 11.03
CA ILE A 202 -13.81 14.80 10.79
C ILE A 202 -14.76 15.79 10.09
N VAL A 203 -14.87 17.02 10.60
CA VAL A 203 -15.75 18.04 10.04
C VAL A 203 -15.35 18.40 8.61
N SER A 204 -14.07 18.69 8.37
CA SER A 204 -13.56 18.98 7.02
C SER A 204 -13.80 17.83 6.04
N SER A 205 -13.59 16.58 6.46
CA SER A 205 -13.85 15.40 5.61
C SER A 205 -15.32 15.29 5.17
N ILE A 206 -16.26 15.67 6.03
CA ILE A 206 -17.70 15.67 5.71
C ILE A 206 -18.06 16.80 4.74
N LEU A 207 -17.49 18.00 4.96
CA LEU A 207 -17.73 19.17 4.11
C LEU A 207 -17.17 18.98 2.68
N ASP A 208 -15.99 18.36 2.56
CA ASP A 208 -15.38 18.03 1.27
C ASP A 208 -16.08 16.86 0.53
N GLY A 209 -16.82 16.01 1.27
CA GLY A 209 -17.65 14.94 0.69
C GLY A 209 -18.94 15.46 0.06
N LYS A 210 -19.61 16.43 0.71
CA LYS A 210 -20.89 17.00 0.26
C LYS A 210 -20.81 17.84 -1.01
N SER A 211 -19.64 18.39 -1.34
CA SER A 211 -19.45 19.14 -2.60
C SER A 211 -19.38 18.25 -3.84
N SER A 212 -19.21 16.93 -3.69
CA SER A 212 -19.14 15.98 -4.83
C SER A 212 -20.42 15.20 -5.14
N GLU A 213 -21.46 15.25 -4.31
CA GLU A 213 -22.75 14.57 -4.58
C GLU A 213 -23.77 15.44 -5.33
N ALA A 214 -23.49 16.73 -5.57
CA ALA A 214 -24.45 17.67 -6.15
C ALA A 214 -24.23 18.00 -7.66
N SER A 215 -23.50 17.17 -8.44
CA SER A 215 -23.28 17.47 -9.87
C SER A 215 -23.26 16.26 -10.81
N SER A 216 -24.09 15.26 -10.54
CA SER A 216 -24.33 14.17 -11.51
C SER A 216 -25.78 13.71 -11.52
N GLU A 217 -26.70 14.60 -11.86
CA GLU A 217 -28.02 14.23 -12.40
C GLU A 217 -28.26 15.01 -13.71
N GLU A 218 -28.13 14.26 -14.80
CA GLU A 218 -28.74 14.34 -16.13
C GLU A 218 -29.22 15.69 -16.70
N ASN A 219 -28.70 16.02 -17.89
CA ASN A 219 -29.60 16.20 -19.03
C ASN A 219 -28.89 15.88 -20.36
N SER A 220 -29.09 14.67 -20.86
CA SER A 220 -28.76 14.26 -22.22
C SER A 220 -29.99 14.42 -23.10
N GLN A 221 -30.01 15.46 -23.93
CA GLN A 221 -30.86 15.52 -25.12
C GLN A 221 -30.01 16.13 -26.23
N ASP A 222 -29.54 15.30 -27.15
CA ASP A 222 -29.17 15.74 -28.50
C ASP A 222 -29.87 14.82 -29.50
N GLU A 223 -30.84 15.41 -30.19
CA GLU A 223 -31.57 14.84 -31.31
C GLU A 223 -30.62 14.64 -32.50
N CYS A 224 -30.64 13.44 -33.05
CA CYS A 224 -29.95 13.12 -34.30
C CYS A 224 -30.94 13.33 -35.46
N ASN A 225 -30.80 14.43 -36.21
CA ASN A 225 -31.43 14.59 -37.52
C ASN A 225 -30.36 14.82 -38.59
N ASN A 226 -30.14 13.78 -39.38
CA ASN A 226 -29.32 13.77 -40.59
C ASN A 226 -29.91 14.71 -41.65
N VAL A 227 -29.07 15.57 -42.21
CA VAL A 227 -29.29 16.19 -43.52
C VAL A 227 -28.01 16.04 -44.34
N HIS A 228 -28.07 15.22 -45.39
CA HIS A 228 -27.11 15.24 -46.49
C HIS A 228 -27.33 16.47 -47.37
N PRO A 229 -26.28 16.97 -48.03
CA PRO A 229 -26.44 17.31 -49.44
C PRO A 229 -25.24 16.87 -50.31
N PRO A 230 -25.40 16.89 -51.65
CA PRO A 230 -24.27 16.79 -52.58
C PRO A 230 -23.38 18.03 -52.53
#